data_AF-A0A5Q4ZM17-F1
#
_entry.id   AF-A0A5Q4ZM17-F1
#
_cell.length_a   1.000
_cell.length_b   1.000
_cell.length_c   1.000
_cell.angle_alpha   90.00
_cell.angle_beta   90.00
_cell.angle_gamma   90.00
#
_symmetry.space_group_name_H-M   'P 1'
#
loop_
_entity.id
_entity.type
_entity.pdbx_description
1 polymer ?
#
loop_
_entity_poly.entity_id
_entity_poly.type
_entity_poly.pdbx_seq_one_letter_code
_entity_poly.pdbx_strand_id
1 'polypeptide(L)'
;MRKQTTFEEYINNVGLEKFADEYNRVVERLYAKGISELAEEGWIIPSFVNWFQIKTLEPLNSNRDKLIKGWIHQYTENGIEILNDIVKDCPEKWKTVLNECVECYLNGRYQICIPALVTIYEGMLSHKVYGLEPKQIHYVGALETNLQQNNYIGVDFILALSVKEFTKRFFMKRDFTLDEPIEINRHWVAHGRSNLSADNLTVMKLFNAVSTVMYLNNKWAEIYSEKTL
;
A
#
# COMPACT_ATOMS: atom_id res chain seq x y z
N MET A 1 -16.96 2.64 -43.82
CA MET A 1 -17.37 2.39 -42.42
C MET A 1 -16.27 1.60 -41.73
N ARG A 2 -15.61 2.14 -40.69
CA ARG A 2 -14.75 1.32 -39.82
C ARG A 2 -15.68 0.41 -39.02
N LYS A 3 -15.55 -0.92 -39.15
CA LYS A 3 -16.22 -1.87 -38.25
C LYS A 3 -15.79 -1.52 -36.83
N GLN A 4 -16.76 -1.24 -35.98
CA GLN A 4 -16.53 -0.99 -34.57
C GLN A 4 -16.29 -2.36 -33.93
N THR A 5 -15.03 -2.67 -33.63
CA THR A 5 -14.64 -3.90 -32.95
C THR A 5 -15.25 -3.89 -31.55
N THR A 6 -15.92 -4.97 -31.17
CA THR A 6 -16.44 -5.10 -29.80
C THR A 6 -15.28 -5.21 -28.80
N PHE A 7 -15.51 -4.87 -27.53
CA PHE A 7 -14.46 -5.00 -26.50
C PHE A 7 -13.98 -6.46 -26.37
N GLU A 8 -14.90 -7.42 -26.48
CA GLU A 8 -14.59 -8.85 -26.48
C GLU A 8 -13.71 -9.24 -27.68
N GLU A 9 -14.03 -8.78 -28.89
CA GLU A 9 -13.18 -9.00 -30.06
C GLU A 9 -11.82 -8.30 -29.90
N TYR A 10 -11.75 -7.13 -29.28
CA TYR A 10 -10.47 -6.45 -29.01
C TYR A 10 -9.60 -7.25 -28.03
N ILE A 11 -10.16 -7.70 -26.91
CA ILE A 11 -9.43 -8.51 -25.92
C ILE A 11 -8.95 -9.83 -26.54
N ASN A 12 -9.82 -10.50 -27.31
CA ASN A 12 -9.47 -11.73 -28.01
C ASN A 12 -8.39 -11.52 -29.08
N ASN A 13 -8.35 -10.37 -29.74
CA ASN A 13 -7.35 -10.05 -30.77
C ASN A 13 -6.01 -9.54 -30.21
N VAL A 14 -6.02 -8.87 -29.06
CA VAL A 14 -4.80 -8.33 -28.42
C VAL A 14 -4.10 -9.39 -27.58
N GLY A 15 -4.85 -10.33 -26.99
CA GLY A 15 -4.36 -11.26 -25.99
C GLY A 15 -4.30 -10.60 -24.61
N LEU A 16 -4.65 -11.35 -23.56
CA LEU A 16 -4.78 -10.83 -22.19
C LEU A 16 -3.46 -10.27 -21.65
N GLU A 17 -2.33 -10.93 -21.92
CA GLU A 17 -1.00 -10.48 -21.46
C GLU A 17 -0.64 -9.11 -22.06
N LYS A 18 -0.76 -8.96 -23.38
CA LYS A 18 -0.47 -7.70 -24.06
C LYS A 18 -1.42 -6.58 -23.65
N PHE A 19 -2.68 -6.90 -23.35
CA PHE A 19 -3.62 -5.95 -22.77
C PHE A 19 -3.18 -5.51 -21.36
N ALA A 20 -2.76 -6.44 -20.51
CA ALA A 20 -2.26 -6.15 -19.17
C ALA A 20 -1.04 -5.22 -19.22
N ASP A 21 -0.06 -5.53 -20.07
CA ASP A 21 1.14 -4.70 -20.29
C ASP A 21 0.78 -3.27 -20.69
N GLU A 22 -0.09 -3.11 -21.69
CA GLU A 22 -0.47 -1.79 -22.18
C GLU A 22 -1.31 -1.03 -21.15
N TYR A 23 -2.22 -1.71 -20.45
CA TYR A 23 -2.99 -1.14 -19.35
C TYR A 23 -2.06 -0.61 -18.25
N ASN A 24 -1.12 -1.44 -17.78
CA ASN A 24 -0.19 -1.10 -16.71
C ASN A 24 0.70 0.10 -17.10
N ARG A 25 1.20 0.13 -18.35
CA ARG A 25 1.96 1.29 -18.88
C ARG A 25 1.13 2.58 -18.89
N VAL A 26 -0.13 2.50 -19.31
CA VAL A 26 -1.02 3.67 -19.33
C VAL A 26 -1.30 4.16 -17.91
N VAL A 27 -1.59 3.25 -16.98
CA VAL A 27 -1.84 3.58 -15.56
C VAL A 27 -0.59 4.20 -14.92
N GLU A 28 0.57 3.59 -15.10
CA GLU A 28 1.83 4.12 -14.54
C GLU A 28 2.12 5.52 -15.09
N ARG A 29 2.01 5.72 -16.41
CA ARG A 29 2.19 7.03 -17.04
C ARG A 29 1.24 8.09 -16.49
N LEU A 30 -0.01 7.73 -16.23
CA LEU A 30 -1.03 8.67 -15.79
C LEU A 30 -0.95 8.96 -14.29
N TYR A 31 -0.63 7.99 -13.44
CA TYR A 31 -0.87 8.09 -12.00
C TYR A 31 0.38 7.93 -11.13
N ALA A 32 1.52 7.47 -11.66
CA ALA A 32 2.72 7.27 -10.85
C ALA A 32 3.18 8.53 -10.12
N LYS A 33 3.07 9.70 -10.76
CA LYS A 33 3.41 10.99 -10.13
C LYS A 33 2.51 11.28 -8.92
N GLY A 34 1.18 11.27 -9.10
CA GLY A 34 0.23 11.53 -8.02
C GLY A 34 0.33 10.51 -6.88
N ILE A 35 0.61 9.24 -7.20
CA ILE A 35 0.85 8.18 -6.21
C ILE A 35 2.15 8.41 -5.43
N SER A 36 3.24 8.82 -6.11
CA SER A 36 4.50 9.17 -5.44
C SER A 36 4.32 10.38 -4.51
N GLU A 37 3.58 11.40 -4.93
CA GLU A 37 3.29 12.59 -4.10
C GLU A 37 2.43 12.22 -2.88
N LEU A 38 1.44 11.34 -3.03
CA LEU A 38 0.71 10.78 -1.88
C LEU A 38 1.65 10.08 -0.88
N ALA A 39 2.58 9.27 -1.38
CA ALA A 39 3.55 8.58 -0.54
C ALA A 39 4.50 9.55 0.18
N GLU A 40 4.84 10.69 -0.44
CA GLU A 40 5.60 11.76 0.22
C GLU A 40 4.86 12.38 1.40
N GLU A 41 3.53 12.43 1.34
CA GLU A 41 2.63 12.85 2.42
C GLU A 41 2.26 11.69 3.36
N GLY A 42 2.98 10.56 3.31
CA GLY A 42 2.77 9.40 4.18
C GLY A 42 1.51 8.60 3.87
N TRP A 43 0.88 8.83 2.72
CA TRP A 43 -0.32 8.13 2.31
C TRP A 43 -0.03 6.96 1.39
N ILE A 44 -0.81 5.91 1.60
CA ILE A 44 -1.00 4.80 0.68
C ILE A 44 -2.47 4.78 0.29
N ILE A 45 -2.78 4.39 -0.94
CA ILE A 45 -4.17 4.27 -1.38
C ILE A 45 -4.83 3.16 -0.53
N PRO A 46 -5.93 3.46 0.19
CA PRO A 46 -6.60 2.46 1.01
C PRO A 46 -7.24 1.34 0.18
N SER A 47 -7.22 0.11 0.69
CA SER A 47 -7.83 -1.05 -0.01
C SER A 47 -9.35 -0.97 -0.13
N PHE A 48 -10.03 -0.33 0.83
CA PHE A 48 -11.49 -0.18 0.85
C PHE A 48 -12.01 0.91 -0.11
N VAL A 49 -11.13 1.59 -0.86
CA VAL A 49 -11.53 2.60 -1.82
C VAL A 49 -12.55 2.03 -2.81
N ASN A 50 -13.70 2.69 -2.94
CA ASN A 50 -14.72 2.30 -3.92
C ASN A 50 -14.30 2.74 -5.33
N TRP A 51 -13.63 1.84 -6.03
CA TRP A 51 -13.13 2.04 -7.40
C TRP A 51 -14.24 2.25 -8.45
N PHE A 52 -15.49 1.87 -8.16
CA PHE A 52 -16.64 2.11 -9.06
C PHE A 52 -17.22 3.52 -8.95
N GLN A 53 -17.05 4.18 -7.80
CA GLN A 53 -17.51 5.57 -7.57
C GLN A 53 -16.41 6.60 -7.81
N ILE A 54 -15.13 6.22 -7.73
CA ILE A 54 -14.02 7.01 -8.28
C ILE A 54 -14.07 6.91 -9.80
N LYS A 55 -14.98 7.67 -10.41
CA LYS A 55 -14.85 8.03 -11.83
C LYS A 55 -13.53 8.76 -11.95
N THR A 56 -12.57 8.04 -12.55
CA THR A 56 -11.18 8.41 -12.81
C THR A 56 -10.36 8.69 -11.55
N LEU A 57 -9.16 8.09 -11.48
CA LEU A 57 -8.08 8.51 -10.57
C LEU A 57 -7.60 9.96 -10.85
N GLU A 58 -8.29 10.70 -11.70
CA GLU A 58 -8.05 12.09 -12.07
C GLU A 58 -7.92 13.04 -10.86
N PRO A 59 -8.66 12.87 -9.74
CA PRO A 59 -8.43 13.64 -8.53
C PRO A 59 -7.04 13.45 -7.93
N LEU A 60 -6.36 12.32 -8.14
CA LEU A 60 -4.96 12.16 -7.68
C LEU A 60 -4.05 13.24 -8.27
N ASN A 61 -4.31 13.62 -9.52
CA ASN A 61 -3.49 14.58 -10.26
C ASN A 61 -4.07 16.00 -10.24
N SER A 62 -5.36 16.16 -9.93
CA SER A 62 -6.07 17.45 -10.03
C SER A 62 -6.60 18.01 -8.70
N ASN A 63 -6.90 17.15 -7.72
CA ASN A 63 -7.43 17.56 -6.41
C ASN A 63 -7.23 16.48 -5.32
N ARG A 64 -5.97 16.25 -4.96
CA ARG A 64 -5.56 15.24 -3.97
C ARG A 64 -6.17 15.48 -2.59
N ASP A 65 -6.25 16.72 -2.14
CA ASP A 65 -6.84 17.07 -0.84
C ASP A 65 -8.29 16.60 -0.71
N LYS A 66 -9.09 16.72 -1.77
CA LYS A 66 -10.47 16.25 -1.78
C LYS A 66 -10.53 14.73 -1.62
N LEU A 67 -9.63 14.00 -2.26
CA LEU A 67 -9.53 12.54 -2.15
C LEU A 67 -9.17 12.13 -0.71
N ILE A 68 -8.12 12.73 -0.14
CA ILE A 68 -7.67 12.47 1.23
C ILE A 68 -8.78 12.77 2.24
N LYS A 69 -9.48 13.91 2.09
CA LYS A 69 -10.64 14.25 2.93
C LYS A 69 -11.75 13.21 2.82
N GLY A 70 -12.00 12.68 1.62
CA GLY A 70 -12.95 11.58 1.42
C GLY A 70 -12.56 10.33 2.21
N TRP A 71 -11.29 9.94 2.20
CA TRP A 71 -10.81 8.80 2.97
C TRP A 71 -10.91 9.03 4.49
N ILE A 72 -10.50 10.20 4.97
CA ILE A 72 -10.62 10.57 6.39
C ILE A 72 -12.09 10.51 6.83
N HIS A 73 -12.99 11.01 5.98
CA HIS A 73 -14.42 10.98 6.26
C HIS A 73 -14.95 9.55 6.34
N GLN A 74 -14.57 8.66 5.42
CA GLN A 74 -14.94 7.23 5.49
C GLN A 74 -14.43 6.54 6.77
N TYR A 75 -13.20 6.83 7.19
CA TYR A 75 -12.66 6.37 8.48
C TYR A 75 -13.41 6.94 9.68
N THR A 76 -13.91 8.17 9.57
CA THR A 76 -14.67 8.80 10.67
C THR A 76 -16.06 8.17 10.79
N GLU A 77 -16.72 7.87 9.68
CA GLU A 77 -18.07 7.30 9.67
C GLU A 77 -18.08 5.79 9.96
N ASN A 78 -17.14 5.03 9.38
CA ASN A 78 -17.13 3.57 9.40
C ASN A 78 -15.87 2.99 10.05
N GLY A 79 -15.11 3.78 10.81
CA GLY A 79 -13.78 3.41 11.30
C GLY A 79 -13.73 2.11 12.10
N ILE A 80 -14.72 1.86 12.96
CA ILE A 80 -14.77 0.61 13.75
C ILE A 80 -14.95 -0.60 12.85
N GLU A 81 -15.83 -0.52 11.85
CA GLU A 81 -16.05 -1.61 10.89
C GLU A 81 -14.79 -1.87 10.05
N ILE A 82 -14.18 -0.81 9.52
CA ILE A 82 -12.92 -0.89 8.77
C ILE A 82 -11.81 -1.54 9.61
N LEU A 83 -11.63 -1.12 10.87
CA LEU A 83 -10.62 -1.70 11.76
C LEU A 83 -10.91 -3.16 12.12
N ASN A 84 -12.18 -3.53 12.31
CA ASN A 84 -12.59 -4.90 12.56
C ASN A 84 -12.32 -5.80 11.34
N ASP A 85 -12.61 -5.31 10.13
CA ASP A 85 -12.30 -6.02 8.90
C ASP A 85 -10.78 -6.21 8.73
N ILE A 86 -10.00 -5.17 9.04
CA ILE A 86 -8.54 -5.25 9.04
C ILE A 86 -8.02 -6.35 9.99
N VAL A 87 -8.60 -6.46 11.20
CA VAL A 87 -8.22 -7.52 12.17
C VAL A 87 -8.70 -8.90 11.70
N LYS A 88 -9.90 -8.99 11.14
CA LYS A 88 -10.50 -10.23 10.65
C LYS A 88 -9.65 -10.86 9.54
N ASP A 89 -9.21 -10.05 8.59
CA ASP A 89 -8.43 -10.48 7.43
C ASP A 89 -6.93 -10.66 7.76
N CYS A 90 -6.50 -10.25 8.96
CA CYS A 90 -5.12 -10.36 9.40
C CYS A 90 -4.67 -11.82 9.58
N PRO A 91 -3.50 -12.20 9.04
CA PRO A 91 -2.91 -13.50 9.33
C PRO A 91 -2.68 -13.69 10.83
N GLU A 92 -2.97 -14.89 11.34
CA GLU A 92 -2.94 -15.23 12.77
C GLU A 92 -1.62 -14.83 13.47
N LYS A 93 -0.49 -14.86 12.74
CA LYS A 93 0.83 -14.43 13.24
C LYS A 93 0.84 -13.00 13.80
N TRP A 94 0.10 -12.07 13.21
CA TRP A 94 0.08 -10.66 13.62
C TRP A 94 -1.25 -10.21 14.24
N LYS A 95 -2.28 -11.06 14.19
CA LYS A 95 -3.65 -10.72 14.56
C LYS A 95 -3.81 -10.23 15.99
N THR A 96 -3.10 -10.86 16.95
CA THR A 96 -3.14 -10.43 18.36
C THR A 96 -2.60 -9.00 18.51
N VAL A 97 -1.40 -8.74 18.01
CA VAL A 97 -0.76 -7.41 18.09
C VAL A 97 -1.57 -6.37 17.33
N LEU A 98 -2.15 -6.73 16.18
CA LEU A 98 -2.98 -5.82 15.41
C LEU A 98 -4.28 -5.47 16.16
N ASN A 99 -4.91 -6.44 16.83
CA ASN A 99 -6.08 -6.19 17.67
C ASN A 99 -5.73 -5.27 18.86
N GLU A 100 -4.59 -5.48 19.52
CA GLU A 100 -4.10 -4.57 20.58
C GLU A 100 -3.86 -3.15 20.05
N CYS A 101 -3.35 -2.99 18.83
CA CYS A 101 -3.22 -1.69 18.17
C CYS A 101 -4.58 -1.03 17.94
N VAL A 102 -5.61 -1.79 17.53
CA VAL A 102 -6.98 -1.28 17.36
C VAL A 102 -7.55 -0.81 18.69
N GLU A 103 -7.43 -1.61 19.75
CA GLU A 103 -7.86 -1.22 21.09
C GLU A 103 -7.15 0.05 21.57
N CYS A 104 -5.83 0.13 21.39
CA CYS A 104 -5.05 1.32 21.75
C CYS A 104 -5.52 2.54 20.96
N TYR A 105 -5.72 2.41 19.65
CA TYR A 105 -6.21 3.49 18.79
C TYR A 105 -7.58 4.00 19.23
N LEU A 106 -8.54 3.11 19.48
CA LEU A 106 -9.90 3.47 19.93
C LEU A 106 -9.89 4.15 21.31
N ASN A 107 -8.90 3.84 22.15
CA ASN A 107 -8.71 4.47 23.46
C ASN A 107 -7.79 5.71 23.43
N GLY A 108 -7.46 6.24 22.24
CA GLY A 108 -6.62 7.44 22.10
C GLY A 108 -5.13 7.24 22.42
N ARG A 109 -4.68 5.98 22.53
CA ARG A 109 -3.29 5.61 22.84
C ARG A 109 -2.48 5.41 21.56
N TYR A 110 -2.28 6.47 20.81
CA TYR A 110 -1.70 6.39 19.46
C TYR A 110 -0.20 6.02 19.44
N GLN A 111 0.58 6.47 20.43
CA GLN A 111 2.04 6.35 20.39
C GLN A 111 2.53 4.90 20.31
N ILE A 112 1.88 3.98 21.03
CA ILE A 112 2.28 2.57 21.05
C ILE A 112 1.94 1.86 19.74
N CYS A 113 0.95 2.35 18.99
CA CYS A 113 0.56 1.77 17.71
C CYS A 113 1.66 1.94 16.66
N ILE A 114 2.46 3.01 16.70
CA ILE A 114 3.51 3.27 15.70
C ILE A 114 4.52 2.12 15.61
N PRO A 115 5.30 1.78 16.66
CA PRO A 115 6.31 0.72 16.56
C PRO A 115 5.69 -0.65 16.25
N ALA A 116 4.49 -0.92 16.76
CA ALA A 116 3.78 -2.18 16.52
C ALA A 116 3.33 -2.31 15.06
N LEU A 117 2.62 -1.31 14.51
CA LEU A 117 2.15 -1.32 13.13
C LEU A 117 3.29 -1.24 12.11
N VAL A 118 4.38 -0.52 12.42
CA VAL A 118 5.62 -0.52 11.61
C VAL A 118 6.17 -1.93 11.48
N THR A 119 6.22 -2.67 12.59
CA THR A 119 6.70 -4.05 12.62
C THR A 119 5.75 -5.00 11.88
N ILE A 120 4.44 -4.83 12.06
CA ILE A 120 3.43 -5.64 11.34
C ILE A 120 3.55 -5.40 9.83
N TYR A 121 3.64 -4.14 9.39
CA TYR A 121 3.78 -3.78 7.99
C TYR A 121 5.02 -4.43 7.34
N GLU A 122 6.18 -4.30 7.99
CA GLU A 122 7.43 -4.93 7.51
C GLU A 122 7.32 -6.46 7.48
N GLY A 123 6.72 -7.07 8.52
CA GLY A 123 6.50 -8.51 8.57
C GLY A 123 5.58 -9.02 7.46
N MET A 124 4.50 -8.30 7.18
CA MET A 124 3.57 -8.61 6.08
C MET A 124 4.26 -8.50 4.73
N LEU A 125 5.05 -7.46 4.50
CA LEU A 125 5.86 -7.33 3.28
C LEU A 125 6.85 -8.48 3.16
N SER A 126 7.63 -8.79 4.19
CA SER A 126 8.59 -9.90 4.17
C SER A 126 7.93 -11.23 3.84
N HIS A 127 6.74 -11.48 4.40
CA HIS A 127 5.98 -12.68 4.10
C HIS A 127 5.46 -12.71 2.67
N LYS A 128 4.85 -11.62 2.18
CA LYS A 128 4.27 -11.58 0.83
C LYS A 128 5.34 -11.62 -0.24
N VAL A 129 6.38 -10.81 -0.10
CA VAL A 129 7.48 -10.66 -1.06
C VAL A 129 8.38 -11.90 -1.07
N TYR A 130 8.77 -12.41 0.09
CA TYR A 130 9.86 -13.38 0.22
C TYR A 130 9.50 -14.63 1.03
N GLY A 131 8.25 -14.80 1.46
CA GLY A 131 7.87 -15.96 2.27
C GLY A 131 8.56 -15.99 3.63
N LEU A 132 9.02 -14.83 4.15
CA LEU A 132 9.85 -14.70 5.34
C LEU A 132 11.29 -15.23 5.22
N GLU A 133 11.86 -15.28 4.00
CA GLU A 133 13.28 -15.62 3.79
C GLU A 133 14.20 -14.67 4.59
N PRO A 134 14.96 -15.16 5.60
CA PRO A 134 15.66 -14.30 6.56
C PRO A 134 16.72 -13.38 5.97
N LYS A 135 17.28 -13.73 4.80
CA LYS A 135 18.34 -12.94 4.14
C LYS A 135 17.78 -11.80 3.29
N GLN A 136 16.47 -11.78 3.02
CA GLN A 136 15.85 -10.84 2.10
C GLN A 136 15.16 -9.70 2.85
N ILE A 137 15.85 -8.54 2.89
CA ILE A 137 15.41 -7.34 3.63
C ILE A 137 15.16 -6.13 2.73
N HIS A 138 15.25 -6.30 1.40
CA HIS A 138 15.16 -5.22 0.41
C HIS A 138 13.85 -5.24 -0.38
N TYR A 139 12.75 -4.87 0.27
CA TYR A 139 11.39 -5.03 -0.29
C TYR A 139 11.09 -4.22 -1.56
N VAL A 140 11.67 -3.02 -1.72
CA VAL A 140 11.34 -2.11 -2.84
C VAL A 140 11.71 -2.71 -4.20
N GLY A 141 12.90 -3.29 -4.33
CA GLY A 141 13.35 -3.89 -5.60
C GLY A 141 12.50 -5.10 -6.01
N ALA A 142 12.01 -5.84 -5.02
CA ALA A 142 11.11 -6.95 -5.29
C ALA A 142 9.69 -6.49 -5.66
N LEU A 143 9.16 -5.47 -5.00
CA LEU A 143 7.91 -4.83 -5.42
C LEU A 143 7.98 -4.32 -6.88
N GLU A 144 9.09 -3.68 -7.25
CA GLU A 144 9.33 -3.21 -8.63
C GLU A 144 9.38 -4.36 -9.64
N THR A 145 10.09 -5.43 -9.30
CA THR A 145 10.15 -6.64 -10.13
C THR A 145 8.77 -7.29 -10.33
N ASN A 146 7.94 -7.33 -9.29
CA ASN A 146 6.57 -7.87 -9.40
C ASN A 146 5.68 -7.02 -10.31
N LEU A 147 5.82 -5.69 -10.26
CA LEU A 147 5.09 -4.77 -11.14
C LEU A 147 5.52 -4.96 -12.61
N GLN A 148 6.82 -5.10 -12.86
CA GLN A 148 7.37 -5.31 -14.21
C GLN A 148 6.97 -6.64 -14.85
N GLN A 149 6.67 -7.65 -14.02
CA GLN A 149 6.21 -8.97 -14.49
C GLN A 149 4.70 -9.02 -14.76
N ASN A 150 4.00 -7.90 -14.61
CA ASN A 150 2.55 -7.79 -14.79
C ASN A 150 1.76 -8.80 -13.94
N ASN A 151 2.26 -9.06 -12.73
CA ASN A 151 1.57 -9.88 -11.72
C ASN A 151 0.28 -9.23 -11.22
N TYR A 152 -0.02 -8.00 -11.65
CA TYR A 152 -1.23 -7.25 -11.31
C TYR A 152 -1.81 -6.59 -12.55
N ILE A 153 -3.13 -6.46 -12.56
CA ILE A 153 -3.89 -5.70 -13.55
C ILE A 153 -5.01 -4.94 -12.84
N GLY A 154 -5.54 -3.89 -13.46
CA GLY A 154 -6.68 -3.17 -12.91
C GLY A 154 -6.34 -2.44 -11.61
N VAL A 155 -7.24 -2.56 -10.64
CA VAL A 155 -7.12 -1.97 -9.30
C VAL A 155 -5.89 -2.48 -8.57
N ASP A 156 -5.56 -3.77 -8.68
CA ASP A 156 -4.45 -4.37 -7.96
C ASP A 156 -3.11 -3.78 -8.41
N PHE A 157 -2.96 -3.40 -9.68
CA PHE A 157 -1.75 -2.74 -10.16
C PHE A 157 -1.59 -1.35 -9.55
N ILE A 158 -2.69 -0.59 -9.43
CA ILE A 158 -2.68 0.74 -8.80
C ILE A 158 -2.30 0.63 -7.32
N LEU A 159 -2.90 -0.32 -6.61
CA LEU A 159 -2.60 -0.57 -5.20
C LEU A 159 -1.15 -1.05 -5.02
N ALA A 160 -0.66 -1.95 -5.86
CA ALA A 160 0.72 -2.43 -5.83
C ALA A 160 1.72 -1.30 -6.12
N LEU A 161 1.42 -0.40 -7.06
CA LEU A 161 2.22 0.80 -7.32
C LEU A 161 2.24 1.73 -6.10
N SER A 162 1.09 1.89 -5.42
CA SER A 162 1.01 2.68 -4.18
C SER A 162 1.78 2.05 -3.04
N VAL A 163 1.71 0.74 -2.85
CA VAL A 163 2.54 -0.01 -1.89
C VAL A 163 4.02 0.21 -2.18
N LYS A 164 4.45 0.13 -3.45
CA LYS A 164 5.85 0.33 -3.84
C LYS A 164 6.34 1.73 -3.47
N GLU A 165 5.60 2.78 -3.85
CA GLU A 165 6.02 4.17 -3.56
C GLU A 165 5.98 4.49 -2.06
N PHE A 166 4.96 4.03 -1.32
CA PHE A 166 4.92 4.16 0.14
C PHE A 166 6.09 3.43 0.80
N THR A 167 6.33 2.17 0.44
CA THR A 167 7.45 1.35 0.96
C THR A 167 8.80 2.02 0.72
N LYS A 168 9.00 2.61 -0.47
CA LYS A 168 10.20 3.36 -0.79
C LYS A 168 10.45 4.52 0.19
N ARG A 169 9.42 5.28 0.54
CA ARG A 169 9.53 6.39 1.51
C ARG A 169 9.70 5.88 2.94
N PHE A 170 8.93 4.86 3.31
CA PHE A 170 8.92 4.26 4.64
C PHE A 170 10.27 3.65 5.03
N PHE A 171 10.92 2.93 4.11
CA PHE A 171 12.24 2.30 4.31
C PHE A 171 13.43 3.17 3.91
N MET A 172 13.21 4.39 3.40
CA MET A 172 14.30 5.26 2.97
C MET A 172 15.27 5.50 4.13
N LYS A 173 16.54 5.16 3.93
CA LYS A 173 17.59 5.49 4.89
C LYS A 173 17.69 7.01 5.01
N ARG A 174 17.67 7.49 6.25
CA ARG A 174 17.80 8.91 6.59
C ARG A 174 18.98 9.09 7.55
N ASP A 175 19.69 10.20 7.38
CA ASP A 175 20.77 10.62 8.25
C ASP A 175 20.18 11.10 9.58
N PHE A 176 20.71 10.60 10.71
CA PHE A 176 20.28 11.00 12.05
C PHE A 176 20.87 12.32 12.52
N THR A 177 21.78 12.91 11.75
CA THR A 177 22.32 14.26 12.00
C THR A 177 21.44 15.37 11.45
N LEU A 178 20.46 15.03 10.60
CA LEU A 178 19.46 15.95 10.07
C LEU A 178 18.18 15.90 10.90
N ASP A 179 17.27 16.83 10.61
CA ASP A 179 15.95 16.86 11.22
C ASP A 179 15.16 15.56 10.97
N GLU A 180 14.35 15.19 11.96
CA GLU A 180 13.44 14.06 11.85
C GLU A 180 12.47 14.25 10.67
N PRO A 181 12.23 13.20 9.86
CA PRO A 181 11.21 13.26 8.82
C PRO A 181 9.81 13.58 9.38
N ILE A 182 9.08 14.44 8.67
CA ILE A 182 7.68 14.79 9.02
C ILE A 182 6.80 13.54 9.04
N GLU A 183 6.96 12.69 8.03
CA GLU A 183 6.20 11.44 7.90
C GLU A 183 6.97 10.26 8.49
N ILE A 184 6.23 9.21 8.87
CA ILE A 184 6.78 8.02 9.53
C ILE A 184 7.89 7.39 8.69
N ASN A 185 9.05 7.21 9.31
CA ASN A 185 10.19 6.56 8.71
C ASN A 185 10.67 5.39 9.58
N ARG A 186 10.69 4.20 8.99
CA ARG A 186 11.05 2.95 9.69
C ARG A 186 12.44 2.99 10.30
N HIS A 187 13.42 3.61 9.64
CA HIS A 187 14.79 3.70 10.16
C HIS A 187 14.84 4.51 11.46
N TRP A 188 14.15 5.66 11.52
CA TRP A 188 14.06 6.48 12.73
C TRP A 188 13.28 5.79 13.86
N VAL A 189 12.12 5.19 13.56
CA VAL A 189 11.29 4.48 14.55
C VAL A 189 12.06 3.29 15.15
N ALA A 190 12.63 2.43 14.30
CA ALA A 190 13.27 1.20 14.76
C ALA A 190 14.55 1.43 15.58
N HIS A 191 15.23 2.55 15.38
CA HIS A 191 16.41 2.92 16.16
C HIS A 191 16.07 3.81 17.37
N GLY A 192 14.78 4.01 17.69
CA GLY A 192 14.34 4.81 18.83
C GLY A 192 14.75 6.28 18.72
N ARG A 193 14.92 6.78 17.49
CA ARG A 193 15.33 8.16 17.21
C ARG A 193 14.14 9.08 16.92
N SER A 194 12.98 8.49 16.67
CA SER A 194 11.76 9.23 16.34
C SER A 194 11.15 9.89 17.58
N ASN A 195 10.92 11.19 17.51
CA ASN A 195 10.14 11.98 18.46
C ASN A 195 8.74 12.32 17.91
N LEU A 196 8.34 11.69 16.80
CA LEU A 196 7.05 11.91 16.17
C LEU A 196 5.91 11.72 17.18
N SER A 197 5.16 12.80 17.40
CA SER A 197 3.97 12.80 18.25
C SER A 197 2.85 12.12 17.50
N ALA A 198 2.49 10.91 17.93
CA ALA A 198 1.43 10.15 17.29
C ALA A 198 0.06 10.79 17.56
N ASP A 199 -0.66 11.10 16.49
CA ASP A 199 -2.09 11.43 16.55
C ASP A 199 -2.92 10.33 15.87
N ASN A 200 -4.23 10.52 15.87
CA ASN A 200 -5.17 9.62 15.20
C ASN A 200 -4.78 9.42 13.73
N LEU A 201 -4.54 10.53 13.01
CA LEU A 201 -4.30 10.50 11.57
C LEU A 201 -3.04 9.72 11.22
N THR A 202 -1.97 9.92 11.99
CA THR A 202 -0.70 9.20 11.88
C THR A 202 -0.90 7.69 11.97
N VAL A 203 -1.64 7.23 12.98
CA VAL A 203 -1.89 5.80 13.18
C VAL A 203 -2.84 5.24 12.12
N MET A 204 -3.83 6.02 11.69
CA MET A 204 -4.75 5.65 10.61
C MET A 204 -4.02 5.44 9.28
N LYS A 205 -3.01 6.28 8.94
CA LYS A 205 -2.14 6.05 7.77
C LYS A 205 -1.40 4.70 7.86
N LEU A 206 -0.99 4.26 9.05
CA LEU A 206 -0.36 2.95 9.24
C LEU A 206 -1.34 1.79 9.13
N PHE A 207 -2.55 1.90 9.68
CA PHE A 207 -3.60 0.90 9.45
C PHE A 207 -3.91 0.77 7.95
N ASN A 208 -3.99 1.89 7.23
CA ASN A 208 -4.09 1.87 5.77
C ASN A 208 -2.97 1.07 5.13
N ALA A 209 -1.71 1.34 5.49
CA ALA A 209 -0.56 0.64 4.94
C ALA A 209 -0.62 -0.88 5.17
N VAL A 210 -0.92 -1.29 6.40
CA VAL A 210 -1.10 -2.70 6.77
C VAL A 210 -2.23 -3.33 5.95
N SER A 211 -3.39 -2.68 5.90
CA SER A 211 -4.57 -3.19 5.20
C SER A 211 -4.37 -3.32 3.69
N THR A 212 -3.70 -2.36 3.05
CA THR A 212 -3.48 -2.37 1.60
C THR A 212 -2.49 -3.46 1.21
N VAL A 213 -1.41 -3.64 1.97
CA VAL A 213 -0.49 -4.77 1.73
C VAL A 213 -1.20 -6.10 1.92
N MET A 214 -2.02 -6.22 2.97
CA MET A 214 -2.79 -7.42 3.25
C MET A 214 -3.76 -7.77 2.11
N TYR A 215 -4.47 -6.77 1.57
CA TYR A 215 -5.47 -6.91 0.51
C TYR A 215 -4.90 -7.46 -0.80
N LEU A 216 -3.68 -7.05 -1.21
CA LEU A 216 -3.09 -7.52 -2.45
C LEU A 216 -2.93 -9.06 -2.42
N ASN A 217 -3.69 -9.76 -3.25
CA ASN A 217 -3.72 -11.23 -3.24
C ASN A 217 -2.33 -11.84 -3.46
N ASN A 218 -2.01 -12.87 -2.66
CA ASN A 218 -0.73 -13.59 -2.66
C ASN A 218 -0.59 -14.37 -3.98
N LYS A 219 0.59 -14.50 -4.61
CA LYS A 219 1.82 -15.02 -4.00
C LYS A 219 3.08 -14.45 -4.65
N TRP A 220 3.62 -13.36 -4.11
CA TRP A 220 4.86 -12.80 -4.69
C TRP A 220 6.04 -13.75 -4.39
N ALA A 221 6.06 -14.35 -3.21
CA ALA A 221 7.08 -15.30 -2.79
C ALA A 221 7.21 -16.55 -3.70
N GLU A 222 6.09 -17.09 -4.22
CA GLU A 222 6.17 -18.25 -5.12
C GLU A 222 6.82 -17.89 -6.46
N ILE A 223 6.53 -16.70 -7.00
CA ILE A 223 7.14 -16.17 -8.22
C ILE A 223 8.66 -15.96 -8.03
N TYR A 224 9.11 -15.57 -6.84
CA TYR A 224 10.54 -15.50 -6.51
C TYR A 224 11.18 -16.88 -6.37
N SER A 225 10.49 -17.84 -5.76
CA SER A 225 11.02 -19.19 -5.59
C SER A 225 11.24 -19.91 -6.93
N GLU A 226 10.40 -19.66 -7.93
CA GLU A 226 10.55 -20.23 -9.27
C GLU A 226 11.69 -19.60 -10.09
N LYS A 227 12.15 -18.40 -9.74
CA LYS A 227 13.26 -17.71 -10.43
C LYS A 227 14.65 -17.99 -9.86
N THR A 228 14.74 -18.84 -8.83
CA THR A 228 16.01 -19.18 -8.15
C THR A 228 16.48 -20.62 -8.44
N LEU A 229 15.88 -21.28 -9.43
CA LEU A 229 16.28 -22.57 -10.02
C LEU A 229 16.67 -22.37 -11.49
#